data_AF-A0A7Y7DVW2-F1
#
_entry.id   AF-A0A7Y7DVW2-F1
#
_cell.length_a   1.000
_cell.length_b   1.000
_cell.length_c   1.000
_cell.angle_alpha   90.00
_cell.angle_beta   90.00
_cell.angle_gamma   90.00
#
_symmetry.space_group_name_H-M   'P 1'
#
loop_
_entity.id
_entity.type
_entity.pdbx_description
1 polymer ?
#
loop_
_entity_poly.entity_id
_entity_poly.type
_entity_poly.pdbx_seq_one_letter_code
_entity_poly.pdbx_strand_id
1 'polypeptide(L)' 'VNKDKTLRPDRVILKDNSTVIIDYKTGIPSAKDEKQVSEYAAVLQEMGYPNVEAHLFYTFSNELRRVC' A
#
# COMPACT_ATOMS: atom_id res chain seq x y z
N VAL A 1 10.47 0.97 14.06
CA VAL A 1 8.99 1.05 14.04
C VAL A 1 8.51 1.56 15.39
N ASN A 2 7.75 2.65 15.42
CA ASN A 2 7.20 3.19 16.67
C ASN A 2 6.14 2.21 17.19
N LYS A 3 6.26 1.70 18.42
CA LYS A 3 5.48 0.53 18.92
C LYS A 3 3.96 0.77 19.00
N ASP A 4 3.50 2.02 18.89
CA ASP A 4 2.08 2.39 19.03
C ASP A 4 1.38 2.73 17.70
N LYS A 5 2.05 2.58 16.54
CA LYS A 5 1.46 2.92 15.25
C LYS A 5 0.78 1.71 14.62
N THR A 6 -0.55 1.67 14.68
CA THR A 6 -1.35 0.69 13.92
C THR A 6 -1.45 1.11 12.46
N LEU A 7 -1.07 0.21 11.55
CA LEU A 7 -1.21 0.39 10.10
C LEU A 7 -2.45 -0.38 9.62
N ARG A 8 -3.33 0.30 8.88
CA ARG A 8 -4.54 -0.29 8.29
C ARG A 8 -4.59 0.07 6.80
N PRO A 9 -4.07 -0.77 5.90
CA PRO A 9 -4.34 -0.63 4.47
C PRO A 9 -5.81 -0.94 4.17
N ASP A 10 -6.36 -0.35 3.11
CA ASP A 10 -7.75 -0.61 2.71
C ASP A 10 -7.95 -2.04 2.21
N ARG A 11 -7.02 -2.55 1.40
CA ARG A 11 -7.04 -3.92 0.88
C ARG A 11 -5.64 -4.52 0.81
N VAL A 12 -5.56 -5.78 1.20
CA VAL A 12 -4.38 -6.65 1.00
C VAL A 12 -4.87 -7.92 0.31
N ILE A 13 -4.24 -8.26 -0.80
CA ILE A 13 -4.53 -9.47 -1.59
C ILE A 13 -3.33 -10.40 -1.43
N LEU A 14 -3.54 -11.56 -0.83
CA LEU A 14 -2.54 -12.60 -0.68
C LEU A 14 -2.66 -13.59 -1.84
N LYS A 15 -1.54 -13.90 -2.48
CA LYS A 15 -1.38 -14.91 -3.53
C LYS A 15 -0.24 -15.85 -3.13
N ASP A 16 -0.11 -16.97 -3.81
CA ASP A 16 0.90 -18.00 -3.50
C ASP A 16 2.34 -17.45 -3.46
N ASN A 17 2.67 -16.52 -4.36
CA ASN A 17 4.02 -15.95 -4.47
C ASN A 17 4.03 -14.42 -4.54
N SER A 18 2.95 -13.74 -4.15
CA SER A 18 2.95 -12.27 -4.09
C SER A 18 1.89 -11.73 -3.15
N THR A 19 2.11 -10.49 -2.71
CA THR A 19 1.19 -9.76 -1.83
C THR A 19 0.93 -8.39 -2.43
N VAL A 20 -0.33 -8.03 -2.64
CA VAL A 20 -0.68 -6.76 -3.28
C VAL A 20 -1.49 -5.90 -2.32
N ILE A 21 -1.00 -4.69 -2.05
CA ILE A 21 -1.72 -3.66 -1.30
C ILE A 21 -2.42 -2.74 -2.31
N ILE A 22 -3.69 -2.41 -2.05
CA ILE A 22 -4.44 -1.38 -2.78
C ILE A 22 -5.04 -0.42 -1.75
N ASP A 23 -4.71 0.86 -1.88
CA ASP A 23 -5.22 1.94 -1.03
C ASP A 23 -5.99 2.97 -1.89
N TYR A 24 -7.19 3.36 -1.45
CA TYR A 24 -8.11 4.17 -2.24
C TYR A 24 -8.01 5.64 -1.82
N LYS A 25 -7.85 6.53 -2.82
CA LYS A 25 -7.78 7.97 -2.59
C LYS A 25 -8.84 8.70 -3.41
N THR A 26 -9.58 9.59 -2.77
CA THR A 26 -10.57 10.45 -3.42
C THR A 26 -9.99 11.80 -3.85
N GLY A 27 -8.84 12.19 -3.28
CA GLY A 27 -8.17 13.46 -3.54
C GLY A 27 -7.17 13.41 -4.68
N ILE A 28 -6.41 14.50 -4.82
CA ILE A 28 -5.33 14.64 -5.79
C ILE A 28 -4.10 13.85 -5.30
N PRO A 29 -3.35 13.17 -6.19
CA PRO A 29 -2.13 12.46 -5.83
C PRO A 29 -1.13 13.29 -5.03
N SER A 30 -0.59 12.69 -3.96
CA SER A 30 0.43 13.32 -3.13
C SER A 30 1.54 12.36 -2.69
N ALA A 31 2.73 12.92 -2.44
CA ALA A 31 3.86 12.15 -1.91
C ALA A 31 3.58 11.54 -0.52
N LYS A 32 2.60 12.07 0.23
CA LYS A 32 2.16 11.49 1.51
C LYS A 32 1.45 10.16 1.30
N ASP A 33 0.66 10.04 0.23
CA ASP A 33 -0.04 8.80 -0.11
C ASP A 33 0.96 7.70 -0.48
N GLU A 34 1.96 8.03 -1.30
CA GLU A 34 3.04 7.12 -1.69
C GLU A 34 3.86 6.67 -0.48
N LYS A 35 4.21 7.60 0.42
CA LYS A 35 4.91 7.28 1.67
C LYS A 35 4.10 6.34 2.57
N GLN A 36 2.78 6.55 2.66
CA GLN A 36 1.89 5.71 3.47
C GLN A 36 1.86 4.27 2.96
N VAL A 37 1.64 4.05 1.67
CA VAL A 37 1.57 2.70 1.11
C VAL A 37 2.94 2.00 1.08
N SER A 38 4.03 2.77 0.95
CA SER A 38 5.39 2.25 1.09
C SER A 38 5.67 1.73 2.50
N GLU A 39 5.14 2.40 3.53
CA GLU A 39 5.25 1.93 4.93
C GLU A 39 4.47 0.63 5.15
N TYR A 40 3.29 0.48 4.54
CA TYR A 40 2.55 -0.78 4.56
C TYR A 40 3.37 -1.90 3.91
N ALA A 41 3.94 -1.64 2.72
CA ALA A 41 4.73 -2.62 2.00
C ALA A 41 5.96 -3.06 2.80
N ALA A 42 6.70 -2.11 3.39
CA ALA A 42 7.87 -2.40 4.21
C ALA A 42 7.54 -3.31 5.41
N VAL A 43 6.44 -3.02 6.13
CA VAL A 43 6.03 -3.86 7.26
C VAL A 43 5.62 -5.27 6.82
N LEU A 44 4.90 -5.41 5.70
CA LEU A 44 4.57 -6.75 5.19
C LEU A 44 5.82 -7.50 4.71
N GLN A 45 6.80 -6.82 4.11
CA GLN A 45 8.09 -7.43 3.76
C GLN A 45 8.85 -7.89 5.02
N GLU A 46 8.89 -7.07 6.06
CA GLU A 46 9.49 -7.43 7.37
C GLU A 46 8.79 -8.62 8.03
N MET A 47 7.49 -8.79 7.80
CA MET A 47 6.71 -9.95 8.26
C MET A 47 6.92 -11.21 7.41
N GLY A 48 7.69 -11.15 6.32
CA GLY A 48 8.02 -12.29 5.47
C GLY A 48 7.02 -12.57 4.34
N TYR A 49 6.13 -11.64 4.01
CA TYR A 49 5.23 -11.80 2.87
C TYR A 49 6.01 -11.72 1.55
N PRO A 50 5.75 -12.61 0.57
CA PRO A 50 6.49 -12.65 -0.67
C PRO A 50 6.07 -11.51 -1.62
N ASN A 51 7.03 -11.01 -2.40
CA ASN A 51 6.85 -10.06 -3.52
C ASN A 51 5.75 -9.02 -3.26
N VAL A 52 5.96 -8.18 -2.24
CA VAL A 52 4.98 -7.18 -1.82
C VAL A 52 4.98 -6.01 -2.80
N GLU A 53 3.83 -5.77 -3.43
CA GLU A 53 3.55 -4.65 -4.33
C GLU A 53 2.52 -3.72 -3.69
N ALA A 54 2.63 -2.41 -3.92
CA ALA A 54 1.69 -1.43 -3.41
C ALA A 54 1.16 -0.50 -4.50
N HIS A 55 -0.16 -0.32 -4.50
CA HIS A 55 -0.89 0.48 -5.46
C HIS A 55 -1.77 1.51 -4.78
N LEU A 56 -1.87 2.68 -5.40
CA LEU A 56 -2.83 3.74 -5.09
C LEU A 56 -3.86 3.81 -6.20
N PHE A 57 -5.13 3.71 -5.84
CA PHE A 57 -6.23 3.93 -6.79
C PHE A 57 -6.92 5.26 -6.48
N TYR A 58 -6.69 6.25 -7.35
CA TYR A 58 -7.30 7.57 -7.26
C TYR A 58 -8.66 7.55 -7.96
N THR A 59 -9.74 7.49 -7.18
CA THR A 59 -11.10 7.28 -7.70
C THR A 59 -11.62 8.47 -8.50
N PHE A 60 -11.16 9.69 -8.20
CA PHE A 60 -11.58 10.90 -8.91
C PHE A 60 -10.99 10.98 -10.32
N SER A 61 -9.70 10.68 -10.48
CA SER A 61 -9.02 10.67 -11.78
C SER A 61 -9.12 9.33 -12.50
N ASN A 62 -9.69 8.30 -11.87
CA ASN A 62 -9.68 6.91 -12.34
C ASN A 62 -8.26 6.43 -12.69
N GLU A 63 -7.28 6.78 -11.84
CA GLU A 63 -5.87 6.48 -12.04
C GLU A 63 -5.43 5.37 -11.06
N LEU A 64 -4.87 4.29 -11.60
CA LEU A 64 -4.14 3.30 -10.81
C LEU A 64 -2.64 3.58 -10.91
N ARG A 65 -2.02 3.87 -9.78
CA ARG A 65 -0.58 4.13 -9.68
C ARG A 65 0.10 3.02 -8.88
N ARG A 66 1.12 2.40 -9.46
CA ARG A 66 2.03 1.51 -8.75
C ARG A 66 3.10 2.34 -8.03
N VAL A 67 3.37 2.02 -6.77
CA VAL A 67 4.37 2.69 -5.93
C VAL A 67 5.61 1.83 -5.73
N CYS A 68 5.43 0.55 -5.41
CA CYS A 68 6.48 -0.47 -5.35
C CYS A 68 5.97 -1.83 -5.86
#